data_AF-Q12BD1-F1
#
_entry.id   AF-Q12BD1-F1
#
_cell.length_a   1.000
_cell.length_b   1.000
_cell.length_c   1.000
_cell.angle_alpha   90.00
_cell.angle_beta   90.00
_cell.angle_gamma   90.00
#
_symmetry.space_group_name_H-M   'P 1'
#
loop_
_entity.id
_entity.type
_entity.pdbx_description
1 polymer ?
#
loop_
_entity_poly.entity_id
_entity_poly.type
_entity_poly.pdbx_seq_one_letter_code
_entity_poly.pdbx_strand_id
1 'polypeptide(L)'
;MNTEVWLQLVQQGGMTAVIAAFLTGLVSSFNPVAMAAVPVALAYVTKARETRQAVLYGAMFVAGMLVTHTAPGFLAGLGGSWVQGLLGRFWGLLLGPILILLGLVWTGWVRIPLPVFALRDSPANKAISLLKSLML
;
A
#
# COMPACT_ATOMS: atom_id res chain seq x y z
N MET A 1 15.44 28.02 -3.10
CA MET A 1 14.40 27.84 -2.07
C MET A 1 14.99 26.92 -1.02
N ASN A 2 15.39 27.47 0.13
CA ASN A 2 16.40 26.87 1.01
C ASN A 2 15.80 25.74 1.85
N THR A 3 16.28 24.51 1.65
CA THR A 3 15.94 23.31 2.44
C THR A 3 16.40 23.42 3.91
N GLU A 4 17.29 24.37 4.19
CA GLU A 4 17.84 24.67 5.51
C GLU A 4 16.77 25.17 6.50
N VAL A 5 15.74 25.87 6.01
CA VAL A 5 14.63 26.37 6.83
C VAL A 5 13.77 25.22 7.37
N TRP A 6 13.55 24.17 6.57
CA TRP A 6 12.78 22.99 6.99
C TRP A 6 13.53 22.17 8.04
N LEU A 7 14.85 22.03 7.88
CA LEU A 7 15.70 21.37 8.87
C LEU A 7 15.74 22.14 10.19
N GLN A 8 15.76 23.48 10.13
CA GLN A 8 15.68 24.31 11.33
C GLN A 8 14.31 24.19 12.04
N LEU A 9 13.20 24.11 11.31
CA LEU A 9 11.87 23.90 11.90
C LEU A 9 11.70 22.52 12.54
N VAL A 10 12.32 21.48 11.96
CA VAL A 10 12.32 20.11 12.51
C VAL A 10 13.27 19.98 13.70
N GLN A 11 14.46 20.59 13.65
CA GLN A 11 15.43 20.58 14.76
C GLN A 11 15.00 21.45 15.93
N GLN A 12 14.19 22.49 15.70
CA GLN A 12 13.64 23.30 16.78
C GLN A 12 12.56 22.60 17.62
N GLY A 13 12.20 21.34 17.30
CA GLY A 13 11.37 20.48 18.18
C GLY A 13 10.12 21.15 18.71
N GLY A 14 9.60 22.13 17.97
CA GLY A 14 8.64 23.11 18.46
C GLY A 14 7.23 22.79 18.00
N MET A 15 6.27 23.56 18.52
CA MET A 15 4.83 23.47 18.22
C MET A 15 4.52 23.34 16.72
N THR A 16 5.35 23.92 15.84
CA THR A 16 5.25 23.82 14.37
C THR A 16 5.41 22.40 13.84
N ALA A 17 6.33 21.59 14.38
CA ALA A 17 6.51 20.20 14.00
C ALA A 17 5.31 19.34 14.44
N VAL A 18 4.76 19.64 15.62
CA VAL A 18 3.55 18.99 16.14
C VAL A 18 2.34 19.31 15.26
N ILE A 19 2.16 20.59 14.91
CA ILE A 19 1.08 21.02 14.01
C ILE A 19 1.25 20.40 12.61
N ALA A 20 2.48 20.39 12.07
CA ALA A 20 2.76 19.79 10.77
C ALA A 20 2.48 18.27 10.78
N ALA A 21 2.89 17.55 11.83
CA ALA A 21 2.61 16.13 11.99
C ALA A 21 1.10 15.86 12.16
N PHE A 22 0.40 16.69 12.92
CA PHE A 22 -1.05 16.60 13.09
C PHE A 22 -1.80 16.81 11.78
N LEU A 23 -1.49 17.89 11.05
CA LEU A 23 -2.10 18.18 9.75
C LEU A 23 -1.76 17.09 8.72
N THR A 24 -0.53 16.59 8.72
CA THR A 24 -0.13 15.47 7.87
C THR A 24 -0.95 14.22 8.19
N GLY A 25 -1.15 13.89 9.47
CA GLY A 25 -2.00 12.79 9.90
C GLY A 25 -3.47 12.98 9.52
N LEU A 26 -3.99 14.21 9.65
CA LEU A 26 -5.35 14.56 9.24
C LEU A 26 -5.56 14.36 7.74
N VAL A 27 -4.64 14.81 6.89
CA VAL A 27 -4.69 14.60 5.44
C VAL A 27 -4.55 13.12 5.10
N SER A 28 -3.62 12.40 5.76
CA SER A 28 -3.42 10.97 5.54
C SER A 28 -4.61 10.10 5.96
N SER A 29 -5.50 10.61 6.82
CA SER A 29 -6.70 9.88 7.23
C SER A 29 -7.67 9.63 6.06
N PHE A 30 -7.61 10.46 5.01
CA PHE A 30 -8.37 10.27 3.77
C PHE A 30 -7.65 9.37 2.74
N ASN A 31 -6.61 8.63 3.16
CA ASN A 31 -5.83 7.79 2.26
C ASN A 31 -6.70 6.69 1.62
N PRO A 32 -6.73 6.55 0.27
CA PRO A 32 -7.47 5.51 -0.43
C PRO A 32 -7.13 4.08 0.05
N VAL A 33 -5.95 3.85 0.62
CA VAL A 33 -5.59 2.57 1.28
C VAL A 33 -6.52 2.26 2.44
N ALA A 34 -6.86 3.24 3.27
CA ALA A 34 -7.80 3.05 4.37
C ALA A 34 -9.21 2.74 3.83
N MET A 35 -9.61 3.42 2.73
CA MET A 35 -10.90 3.15 2.07
C MET A 35 -10.98 1.74 1.48
N ALA A 36 -9.88 1.23 0.91
CA ALA A 36 -9.78 -0.13 0.40
C ALA A 36 -9.69 -1.19 1.51
N ALA A 37 -9.15 -0.85 2.68
CA ALA A 37 -9.00 -1.78 3.80
C ALA A 37 -10.35 -2.17 4.44
N VAL A 38 -11.35 -1.27 4.44
CA VAL A 38 -12.68 -1.52 5.03
C VAL A 38 -13.37 -2.75 4.40
N PRO A 39 -13.57 -2.85 3.08
CA PRO A 39 -14.17 -4.04 2.46
C PRO A 39 -13.27 -5.27 2.55
N VAL A 40 -11.95 -5.11 2.54
CA VAL A 40 -11.00 -6.23 2.69
C VAL A 40 -11.12 -6.86 4.08
N ALA A 41 -11.14 -6.06 5.14
CA ALA A 41 -11.37 -6.53 6.51
C ALA A 41 -12.75 -7.18 6.64
N LEU A 42 -13.79 -6.58 6.05
CA LEU A 42 -15.15 -7.13 6.04
C LEU A 42 -15.21 -8.47 5.30
N ALA A 43 -14.56 -8.61 4.15
CA ALA A 43 -14.48 -9.86 3.39
C ALA A 43 -13.73 -10.95 4.17
N TYR A 44 -12.70 -10.58 4.92
CA TYR A 44 -11.92 -11.52 5.74
C TYR A 44 -12.72 -12.01 6.96
N VAL A 45 -13.50 -11.12 7.60
CA VAL A 45 -14.39 -11.44 8.73
C VAL A 45 -15.62 -12.23 8.30
N THR A 46 -16.26 -11.88 7.18
CA THR A 46 -17.46 -12.57 6.67
C THR A 46 -17.18 -13.95 6.08
N LYS A 47 -15.94 -14.20 5.63
CA LYS A 47 -15.49 -15.54 5.19
C LYS A 47 -15.36 -16.53 6.35
N ALA A 48 -15.18 -16.04 7.58
CA ALA A 48 -15.15 -16.87 8.78
C ALA A 48 -16.57 -17.13 9.31
N ARG A 49 -16.94 -18.41 9.43
CA ARG A 49 -18.23 -18.82 10.03
C ARG A 49 -18.25 -18.72 11.57
N GLU A 50 -17.09 -18.47 12.20
CA GLU A 50 -16.89 -18.54 13.65
C GLU A 50 -16.17 -17.28 14.14
N THR A 51 -16.63 -16.66 15.24
CA THR A 51 -16.07 -15.43 15.81
C THR A 51 -14.57 -15.52 16.08
N ARG A 52 -14.10 -16.70 16.51
CA ARG A 52 -12.68 -16.96 16.80
C ARG A 52 -11.81 -16.94 15.54
N GLN A 53 -12.34 -17.43 14.41
CA GLN A 53 -11.64 -17.40 13.12
C GLN A 53 -11.65 -15.98 12.53
N ALA A 54 -12.75 -15.24 12.67
CA ALA A 54 -12.82 -13.84 12.25
C ALA A 54 -11.78 -12.95 12.96
N VAL A 55 -11.61 -13.14 14.27
CA VAL A 55 -10.59 -12.42 15.06
C VAL A 55 -9.18 -12.81 14.62
N LEU A 56 -8.91 -14.11 14.40
CA LEU A 56 -7.60 -14.59 13.96
C LEU A 56 -7.23 -13.99 12.60
N TYR A 57 -8.17 -14.01 11.66
CA TYR A 57 -8.02 -13.46 10.32
C TYR A 57 -7.82 -11.93 10.37
N GLY A 58 -8.64 -11.20 11.13
CA GLY A 58 -8.43 -9.76 11.34
C GLY A 58 -7.05 -9.45 11.94
N ALA A 59 -6.59 -10.23 12.93
CA ALA A 59 -5.28 -10.07 13.55
C ALA A 59 -4.13 -10.31 12.55
N MET A 60 -4.23 -11.33 11.69
CA MET A 60 -3.24 -11.58 10.64
C MET A 60 -3.18 -10.44 9.61
N PHE A 61 -4.33 -9.84 9.27
CA PHE A 61 -4.37 -8.67 8.38
C PHE A 61 -3.68 -7.45 9.00
N VAL A 62 -4.01 -7.14 10.26
CA VAL A 62 -3.37 -6.04 11.00
C VAL A 62 -1.87 -6.29 11.16
N ALA A 63 -1.46 -7.52 11.47
CA ALA A 63 -0.06 -7.89 11.56
C ALA A 63 0.67 -7.70 10.22
N GLY A 64 0.06 -8.12 9.11
CA GLY A 64 0.62 -7.89 7.77
C GLY A 64 0.77 -6.40 7.43
N MET A 65 -0.23 -5.59 7.78
CA MET A 65 -0.18 -4.13 7.64
C MET A 65 0.96 -3.52 8.46
N LEU A 66 1.08 -3.90 9.74
CA LEU A 66 2.14 -3.44 10.62
C LEU A 66 3.51 -3.81 10.06
N VAL A 67 3.72 -5.05 9.64
CA VAL A 67 5.00 -5.50 9.08
C VAL A 67 5.32 -4.73 7.80
N THR A 68 4.37 -4.59 6.88
CA THR A 68 4.62 -3.94 5.57
C THR A 68 4.95 -2.45 5.72
N HIS A 69 4.32 -1.76 6.67
CA HIS A 69 4.58 -0.32 6.90
C HIS A 69 5.79 -0.09 7.81
N THR A 70 5.99 -0.94 8.81
CA THR A 70 7.07 -0.76 9.80
C THR A 70 8.40 -1.27 9.27
N ALA A 71 8.44 -2.34 8.46
CA ALA A 71 9.70 -2.91 7.98
C ALA A 71 10.54 -1.90 7.16
N PRO A 72 9.98 -1.15 6.18
CA PRO A 72 10.74 -0.12 5.48
C PRO A 72 11.17 1.03 6.40
N GLY A 73 10.31 1.44 7.34
CA GLY A 73 10.64 2.48 8.32
C GLY A 73 11.76 2.07 9.28
N PHE A 74 11.75 0.82 9.73
CA PHE A 74 12.78 0.24 10.57
C PHE A 74 14.11 0.07 9.82
N LEU A 75 14.05 -0.42 8.59
CA LEU A 75 15.22 -0.50 7.70
C LEU A 75 15.79 0.89 7.39
N ALA A 76 14.94 1.90 7.19
CA ALA A 76 15.35 3.29 6.99
C ALA A 76 16.00 3.89 8.24
N GLY A 77 15.46 3.59 9.43
CA GLY A 77 16.01 4.05 10.71
C GLY A 77 17.37 3.42 11.04
N LEU A 78 17.55 2.12 10.79
CA LEU A 78 18.82 1.43 11.00
C LEU A 78 19.87 1.76 9.92
N GLY A 79 19.42 1.96 8.69
CA GLY A 79 20.30 2.17 7.54
C GLY A 79 20.83 3.59 7.37
N GLY A 80 20.74 4.46 8.39
CA GLY A 80 21.00 5.90 8.37
C GLY A 80 21.88 6.44 7.23
N SER A 81 23.18 6.11 7.19
CA SER A 81 24.10 6.63 6.16
C SER A 81 24.00 5.93 4.80
N TRP A 82 23.74 4.62 4.78
CA TRP A 82 23.61 3.83 3.56
C TRP A 82 22.31 4.14 2.81
N VAL A 83 21.21 4.25 3.55
CA VAL A 83 19.88 4.62 3.08
C VAL A 83 19.88 6.05 2.52
N GLN A 84 20.63 6.97 3.13
CA GLN A 84 20.77 8.33 2.60
C GLN A 84 21.53 8.37 1.26
N GLY A 85 22.52 7.49 1.08
CA GLY A 85 23.21 7.30 -0.19
C GLY A 85 22.34 6.63 -1.27
N LEU A 86 21.55 5.62 -0.87
CA LEU A 86 20.68 4.85 -1.77
C LEU A 86 19.41 5.62 -2.19
N LEU A 87 18.74 6.28 -1.25
CA LEU A 87 17.57 7.14 -1.47
C LEU A 87 17.93 8.54 -1.97
N GLY A 88 19.22 8.86 -2.07
CA GLY A 88 19.72 10.15 -2.51
C GLY A 88 19.51 10.42 -4.01
N ARG A 89 20.50 11.03 -4.64
CA ARG A 89 20.39 11.54 -6.02
C ARG A 89 20.05 10.48 -7.06
N PHE A 90 20.45 9.22 -6.86
CA PHE A 90 20.16 8.11 -7.77
C PHE A 90 18.67 7.74 -7.79
N TRP A 91 18.04 7.66 -6.61
CA TRP A 91 16.61 7.34 -6.50
C TRP A 91 15.72 8.48 -6.97
N GLY A 92 16.09 9.73 -6.72
CA GLY A 92 15.38 10.87 -7.30
C GLY A 92 15.41 10.87 -8.84
N LEU A 93 16.54 10.49 -9.44
CA LEU A 93 16.71 10.42 -10.89
C LEU A 93 15.97 9.24 -11.53
N LEU A 94 15.81 8.12 -10.81
CA LEU A 94 15.09 6.95 -11.30
C LEU A 94 13.59 7.05 -11.04
N LEU A 95 13.18 7.47 -9.85
CA LEU A 95 11.78 7.60 -9.45
C LEU A 95 11.08 8.73 -10.21
N GLY A 96 11.75 9.84 -10.52
CA GLY A 96 11.15 10.95 -11.27
C GLY A 96 10.53 10.51 -12.61
N PRO A 97 11.33 9.94 -13.53
CA PRO A 97 10.82 9.42 -14.80
C PRO A 97 9.78 8.31 -14.62
N ILE A 98 9.97 7.40 -13.67
CA ILE A 98 9.01 6.32 -13.40
C ILE A 98 7.67 6.88 -12.93
N LEU A 99 7.65 7.87 -12.04
CA LEU A 99 6.42 8.51 -11.57
C LEU A 99 5.72 9.27 -12.69
N ILE A 100 6.47 9.92 -13.59
CA ILE A 100 5.90 10.58 -14.77
C ILE A 100 5.24 9.55 -15.69
N LEU A 101 5.93 8.44 -15.98
CA LEU A 101 5.38 7.36 -16.80
C LEU A 101 4.14 6.74 -16.15
N LEU A 102 4.17 6.48 -14.83
CA LEU A 102 3.04 5.93 -14.10
C LEU A 102 1.85 6.89 -14.08
N GLY A 103 2.12 8.19 -13.87
CA GLY A 103 1.11 9.24 -13.98
C GLY A 103 0.47 9.28 -15.36
N LEU A 104 1.27 9.17 -16.42
CA LEU A 104 0.77 9.17 -17.79
C LEU A 104 -0.08 7.93 -18.13
N VAL A 105 0.30 6.76 -17.60
CA VAL A 105 -0.49 5.52 -17.69
C VAL A 105 -1.82 5.69 -16.94
N TRP A 106 -1.81 6.29 -15.75
CA TRP A 106 -3.01 6.46 -14.93
C TRP A 106 -3.96 7.52 -15.50
N THR A 107 -3.42 8.56 -16.15
CA THR A 107 -4.21 9.55 -16.91
C THR A 107 -4.85 8.93 -18.18
N GLY A 108 -4.55 7.67 -18.48
CA GLY A 108 -5.18 6.91 -19.56
C GLY A 108 -4.68 7.25 -20.97
N TRP A 109 -3.65 8.10 -21.08
CA TRP A 109 -3.11 8.54 -22.37
C TRP A 109 -2.25 7.45 -23.02
N VAL A 110 -1.61 6.59 -22.21
CA VAL A 110 -0.89 5.40 -22.64
C VAL A 110 -1.60 4.17 -22.08
N ARG A 111 -2.44 3.55 -22.91
CA ARG A 111 -3.04 2.24 -22.63
C ARG A 111 -1.95 1.18 -22.82
N ILE A 112 -1.18 0.88 -21.78
CA ILE A 112 -0.42 -0.37 -21.75
C ILE A 112 -1.45 -1.48 -21.55
N PRO A 113 -1.69 -2.38 -22.51
CA PRO A 113 -2.49 -3.57 -22.26
C PRO A 113 -1.70 -4.41 -21.26
N LEU A 114 -2.01 -4.25 -19.97
CA LEU A 114 -1.51 -5.16 -18.96
C LEU A 114 -2.02 -6.54 -19.35
N PRO A 115 -1.14 -7.52 -19.64
CA PRO A 115 -1.55 -8.90 -19.73
C PRO A 115 -2.06 -9.25 -18.34
N VAL A 116 -3.39 -9.23 -18.19
CA VAL A 116 -4.05 -9.73 -17.00
C VAL A 116 -3.55 -11.15 -16.88
N PHE A 117 -2.67 -11.43 -15.91
CA PHE A 117 -2.39 -12.78 -15.49
C PHE A 117 -3.74 -13.32 -15.01
N ALA A 118 -4.47 -13.92 -15.95
CA ALA A 118 -5.66 -14.69 -15.66
C ALA A 118 -5.24 -15.69 -14.60
N LEU A 119 -5.70 -15.46 -13.37
CA LEU A 119 -5.53 -16.36 -12.26
C LEU A 119 -6.15 -17.68 -12.69
N ARG A 120 -5.25 -18.54 -13.15
CA ARG A 120 -5.38 -19.94 -13.50
C ARG A 120 -6.61 -20.59 -12.87
N ASP A 121 -7.52 -20.96 -13.75
CA ASP A 121 -8.67 -21.85 -13.58
C ASP A 121 -8.72 -22.58 -12.24
N SER A 122 -9.55 -22.08 -11.34
CA SER A 122 -9.96 -22.86 -10.16
C SER A 122 -10.75 -24.09 -10.65
N PRO A 123 -10.46 -25.31 -10.14
CA PRO A 123 -11.13 -26.56 -10.56
C PRO A 123 -12.66 -26.56 -10.33
N ALA A 124 -13.20 -25.56 -9.63
CA ALA A 124 -14.64 -25.38 -9.42
C ALA A 124 -15.42 -25.16 -10.73
N ASN A 125 -14.84 -24.55 -11.76
CA ASN A 125 -15.56 -24.25 -13.01
C ASN A 125 -15.79 -25.52 -13.86
N LYS A 126 -14.92 -26.54 -13.70
CA LYS A 126 -15.02 -27.82 -14.41
C LYS A 126 -16.17 -28.69 -13.88
N ALA A 127 -16.48 -28.61 -12.59
CA ALA A 127 -17.61 -29.34 -12.02
C ALA A 127 -18.96 -28.79 -12.50
N ILE A 128 -19.05 -27.47 -12.68
CA ILE A 128 -20.25 -26.80 -13.18
C ILE A 128 -20.46 -27.11 -14.67
N SER A 129 -19.40 -27.19 -15.47
CA SER A 129 -19.52 -27.56 -16.89
C SER A 129 -19.91 -29.03 -17.09
N LEU A 130 -19.45 -29.93 -16.22
CA LEU A 130 -19.84 -31.35 -16.24
C LEU A 130 -21.28 -31.58 -15.80
N LEU A 131 -21.76 -30.86 -14.77
CA LEU A 131 -23.18 -30.89 -14.37
C LEU A 131 -24.09 -30.39 -15.50
N LYS A 132 -23.67 -29.34 -16.23
CA LYS A 132 -24.43 -28.81 -17.35
C LYS A 132 -24.46 -29.76 -18.56
N SER A 133 -23.41 -30.57 -18.75
CA SER A 133 -23.33 -31.59 -19.80
C SER A 133 -24.02 -32.91 -19.42
N LEU A 134 -24.34 -33.14 -18.15
CA LEU A 134 -25.08 -34.30 -17.66
C LEU A 134 -26.60 -34.03 -17.56
N MET A 135 -27.01 -32.76 -17.62
CA MET A 135 -28.40 -32.30 -17.58
C MET A 135 -28.98 -31.95 -18.96
N LEU A 136 -28.23 -32.19 -20.05
CA LEU A 136 -28.67 -32.13 -21.44
C LEU A 136 -28.52 -33.52 -22.06
#